data_AF-A0A525IG37-F1
#
_entry.id   AF-A0A525IG37-F1
#
_cell.length_a   1.000
_cell.length_b   1.000
_cell.length_c   1.000
_cell.angle_alpha   90.00
_cell.angle_beta   90.00
_cell.angle_gamma   90.00
#
_symmetry.space_group_name_H-M   'P 1'
#
loop_
_entity.id
_entity.type
_entity.pdbx_description
1 polymer ?
#
loop_
_entity_poly.entity_id
_entity_poly.type
_entity_poly.pdbx_seq_one_letter_code
_entity_poly.pdbx_strand_id
1 'polypeptide(L)'
;MDEAGGWSEDFAKAAIYSDAPAIAAALARGAEAVAASLLVDPYGIEVELRNGHYTPKALREAIRASGPTVRRDLGKQAEGLAPIPALQAPTEASHVSL
;
A
#
# COMPACT_ATOMS: atom_id res chain seq x y z
N MET A 1 5.63 -4.67 -6.57
CA MET A 1 6.85 -5.48 -6.71
C MET A 1 7.31 -5.88 -5.33
N ASP A 2 7.78 -7.11 -5.12
CA ASP A 2 8.35 -7.56 -3.86
C ASP A 2 9.88 -7.36 -3.79
N GLU A 3 10.49 -7.68 -2.65
CA GLU A 3 11.94 -7.55 -2.45
C GLU A 3 12.77 -8.42 -3.40
N ALA A 4 12.23 -9.53 -3.89
CA ALA A 4 12.88 -10.40 -4.87
C ALA A 4 12.71 -9.92 -6.32
N GLY A 5 11.95 -8.84 -6.54
CA GLY A 5 11.65 -8.29 -7.86
C GLY A 5 10.45 -8.93 -8.57
N GLY A 6 9.70 -9.79 -7.88
CA GLY A 6 8.45 -10.38 -8.36
C GLY A 6 7.25 -9.43 -8.22
N TRP A 7 6.14 -9.75 -8.88
CA TRP A 7 4.86 -9.06 -8.67
C TRP A 7 4.04 -9.81 -7.63
N SER A 8 3.61 -9.11 -6.59
CA SER A 8 2.82 -9.65 -5.47
C SER A 8 1.60 -8.78 -5.26
N GLU A 9 0.46 -9.41 -4.96
CA GLU A 9 -0.79 -8.73 -4.58
C GLU A 9 -0.84 -8.39 -3.08
N ASP A 10 0.01 -9.05 -2.29
CA ASP A 10 0.21 -8.79 -0.87
C ASP A 10 1.04 -7.52 -0.68
N PHE A 11 0.41 -6.52 -0.04
CA PHE A 11 1.02 -5.21 0.23
C PHE A 11 2.21 -5.34 1.20
N ALA A 12 2.17 -6.27 2.16
CA ALA A 12 3.23 -6.43 3.15
C ALA A 12 4.55 -6.91 2.53
N LYS A 13 4.50 -7.53 1.35
CA LYS A 13 5.69 -7.96 0.60
C LYS A 13 6.24 -6.87 -0.32
N ALA A 14 5.55 -5.73 -0.45
CA ALA A 14 5.96 -4.70 -1.39
C ALA A 14 7.34 -4.13 -1.03
N ALA A 15 8.21 -4.00 -2.03
CA ALA A 15 9.49 -3.35 -1.89
C ALA A 15 9.31 -1.85 -1.56
N ILE A 16 10.14 -1.35 -0.65
CA ILE A 16 10.16 0.04 -0.23
C ILE A 16 11.34 0.76 -0.90
N TYR A 17 11.08 1.93 -1.46
CA TYR A 17 12.08 2.76 -2.10
C TYR A 17 12.20 4.10 -1.38
N SER A 18 13.41 4.44 -0.92
CA SER A 18 13.67 5.63 -0.10
C SER A 18 14.18 6.83 -0.88
N ASP A 19 14.55 6.66 -2.15
CA ASP A 19 15.17 7.71 -2.95
C ASP A 19 14.61 7.74 -4.39
N ALA A 20 14.73 8.91 -5.02
CA ALA A 20 14.21 9.16 -6.35
C ALA A 20 14.82 8.25 -7.44
N PRO A 21 16.14 7.99 -7.47
CA PRO A 21 16.72 7.03 -8.41
C PRO A 21 16.12 5.62 -8.31
N ALA A 22 15.95 5.10 -7.09
CA ALA A 22 15.38 3.77 -6.86
C ALA A 22 13.90 3.72 -7.30
N ILE A 23 13.13 4.77 -7.02
CA ILE A 23 11.75 4.90 -7.50
C ILE A 23 11.71 4.91 -9.04
N ALA A 24 12.57 5.69 -9.69
CA ALA A 24 12.63 5.76 -11.14
C ALA A 24 12.98 4.41 -11.78
N ALA A 25 13.94 3.68 -11.21
CA ALA A 25 14.31 2.34 -11.65
C ALA A 25 13.16 1.33 -11.47
N ALA A 26 12.41 1.42 -10.37
CA ALA A 26 11.24 0.57 -10.13
C ALA A 26 10.12 0.86 -11.15
N LEU A 27 9.87 2.13 -11.45
CA LEU A 27 8.88 2.53 -12.46
C LEU A 27 9.28 2.11 -13.88
N ALA A 28 10.58 2.18 -14.22
CA ALA A 28 11.08 1.67 -15.50
C ALA A 28 10.80 0.16 -15.66
N ARG A 29 11.06 -0.63 -14.62
CA ARG A 29 10.68 -2.06 -14.61
C ARG A 29 9.17 -2.27 -14.67
N GLY A 30 8.40 -1.40 -14.03
CA GLY A 30 6.93 -1.36 -14.16
C GLY A 30 6.50 -1.17 -15.61
N ALA A 31 7.13 -0.25 -16.34
CA ALA A 31 6.83 0.00 -17.75
C ALA A 31 7.15 -1.21 -18.65
N GLU A 32 8.25 -1.92 -18.38
CA GLU A 32 8.56 -3.19 -19.07
C GLU A 32 7.47 -4.24 -18.82
N ALA A 33 6.98 -4.36 -17.59
CA ALA A 33 5.89 -5.27 -17.25
C ALA A 33 4.55 -4.87 -17.89
N VAL A 34 4.29 -3.58 -18.07
CA VAL A 34 3.13 -3.09 -18.85
C VAL A 34 3.26 -3.49 -20.32
N ALA A 35 4.45 -3.31 -20.92
CA ALA A 35 4.69 -3.74 -22.30
C ALA A 35 4.51 -5.26 -22.47
N ALA A 36 4.82 -6.04 -21.43
CA ALA A 36 4.57 -7.48 -21.38
C ALA A 36 3.12 -7.87 -21.02
N SER A 37 2.20 -6.90 -20.88
CA SER A 37 0.79 -7.12 -20.48
C SER A 37 0.62 -7.80 -19.11
N LEU A 38 1.60 -7.66 -18.22
CA LEU A 38 1.50 -8.13 -16.82
C LEU A 38 0.83 -7.08 -15.92
N LEU A 39 0.92 -5.80 -16.28
CA LEU A 39 0.37 -4.66 -15.56
C LEU A 39 -0.29 -3.67 -16.52
N VAL A 40 -1.11 -2.76 -16.01
CA VAL A 40 -1.77 -1.73 -16.82
C VAL A 40 -1.11 -0.36 -16.65
N ASP A 41 -0.94 0.10 -15.41
CA ASP A 41 -0.35 1.42 -15.11
C ASP A 41 0.16 1.48 -13.65
N PRO A 42 1.36 0.92 -13.37
CA PRO A 42 1.90 0.91 -12.02
C PRO A 42 2.41 2.28 -11.60
N TYR A 43 2.08 2.69 -10.38
CA TYR A 43 2.56 3.92 -9.76
C TYR A 43 3.07 3.67 -8.34
N GLY A 44 3.96 4.53 -7.86
CA GLY A 44 4.42 4.53 -6.48
C GLY A 44 3.38 5.17 -5.56
N ILE A 45 3.24 4.62 -4.35
CA ILE A 45 2.40 5.20 -3.29
C ILE A 45 3.27 5.59 -2.10
N GLU A 46 2.91 6.70 -1.46
CA GLU A 46 3.58 7.14 -0.25
C GLU A 46 3.09 6.31 0.95
N VAL A 47 4.05 5.79 1.72
CA VAL A 47 3.79 4.98 2.91
C VAL A 47 4.42 5.62 4.14
N GLU A 48 3.92 5.24 5.29
CA GLU A 48 4.46 5.61 6.59
C GLU A 48 4.66 4.37 7.46
N LEU A 49 5.73 4.38 8.25
CA LEU A 49 6.01 3.32 9.20
C LEU A 49 5.24 3.57 10.50
N ARG A 50 4.35 2.66 10.88
CA ARG A 50 3.58 2.70 12.12
C ARG A 50 3.64 1.35 12.82
N ASN A 51 4.02 1.33 14.10
CA ASN A 51 4.12 0.11 14.90
C ASN A 51 4.95 -1.00 14.23
N GLY A 52 6.00 -0.64 13.50
CA GLY A 52 6.85 -1.59 12.77
C GLY A 52 6.28 -2.11 11.44
N HIS A 53 5.12 -1.62 11.00
CA HIS A 53 4.50 -1.98 9.74
C HIS A 53 4.33 -0.76 8.83
N TYR A 54 4.57 -0.92 7.53
CA TYR A 54 4.26 0.12 6.56
C TYR A 54 2.75 0.20 6.33
N THR A 55 2.23 1.41 6.22
CA THR A 55 0.82 1.69 5.92
C THR A 55 0.71 2.78 4.86
N PRO A 56 -0.24 2.72 3.92
CA PRO A 56 -0.44 3.79 2.94
C PRO A 56 -0.89 5.08 3.62
N LYS A 57 -0.31 6.23 3.23
CA LYS A 57 -0.69 7.54 3.81
C LYS A 57 -2.03 8.04 3.30
N ALA A 58 -2.37 7.74 2.04
CA ALA A 58 -3.62 8.16 1.43
C ALA A 58 -4.74 7.17 1.72
N LEU A 59 -5.90 7.66 2.18
CA LEU A 59 -7.07 6.84 2.51
C LEU A 59 -7.51 5.91 1.38
N ARG A 60 -7.49 6.40 0.12
CA ARG A 60 -7.86 5.58 -1.03
C ARG A 60 -6.93 4.39 -1.22
N GLU A 61 -5.63 4.60 -1.01
CA GLU A 61 -4.64 3.52 -1.12
C GLU A 61 -4.75 2.56 0.05
N ALA A 62 -5.07 3.06 1.25
CA ALA A 62 -5.38 2.21 2.39
C ALA A 62 -6.59 1.29 2.10
N ILE A 63 -7.68 1.83 1.54
CA ILE A 63 -8.85 1.02 1.15
C ILE A 63 -8.48 0.00 0.07
N ARG A 64 -7.73 0.39 -0.98
CA ARG A 64 -7.27 -0.54 -2.03
C ARG A 64 -6.40 -1.67 -1.47
N ALA A 65 -5.54 -1.36 -0.50
CA ALA A 65 -4.66 -2.34 0.13
C ALA A 65 -5.42 -3.27 1.08
N SER A 66 -6.39 -2.77 1.85
CA SER A 66 -7.18 -3.56 2.80
C SER A 66 -8.32 -4.36 2.15
N GLY A 67 -8.89 -3.87 1.05
CA GLY A 67 -10.04 -4.49 0.39
C GLY A 67 -11.39 -3.83 0.74
N PRO A 68 -12.52 -4.51 0.45
CA PRO A 68 -13.84 -3.90 0.50
C PRO A 68 -14.28 -3.47 1.91
N THR A 69 -14.75 -2.24 2.08
CA THR A 69 -15.11 -1.75 3.44
C THR A 69 -16.45 -2.28 3.97
N VAL A 70 -17.34 -2.78 3.11
CA VAL A 70 -18.70 -3.22 3.47
C VAL A 70 -18.75 -4.71 3.83
N ARG A 71 -18.24 -5.58 2.95
CA ARG A 71 -18.20 -7.04 3.16
C ARG A 71 -16.80 -7.46 3.60
N ARG A 72 -16.54 -7.28 4.90
CA ARG A 72 -15.22 -7.52 5.51
C ARG A 72 -14.77 -8.98 5.49
N ASP A 73 -15.70 -9.87 5.24
CA ASP A 73 -15.53 -11.30 5.05
C ASP A 73 -15.07 -11.69 3.63
N LEU A 74 -14.87 -10.71 2.74
CA LEU A 74 -14.40 -10.92 1.38
C LEU A 74 -13.08 -10.19 1.08
N GLY A 75 -12.29 -10.73 0.16
CA GLY A 75 -11.04 -10.15 -0.34
C GLY A 75 -9.88 -10.21 0.64
N LYS A 76 -8.92 -9.28 0.49
CA LYS A 76 -7.63 -9.29 1.22
C LYS A 76 -7.75 -9.39 2.73
N GLN A 77 -8.70 -8.69 3.32
CA GLN A 77 -9.04 -8.75 4.75
C GLN A 77 -9.53 -10.12 5.23
N ALA A 78 -10.20 -10.91 4.38
CA ALA A 78 -10.63 -12.27 4.71
C ALA A 78 -9.49 -13.29 4.55
N GLU A 79 -8.56 -13.00 3.63
CA GLU A 79 -7.38 -13.80 3.33
C GLU A 79 -6.19 -13.49 4.25
N GLY A 80 -6.31 -12.49 5.13
CA GLY A 80 -5.22 -12.06 6.03
C GLY A 80 -4.11 -11.24 5.34
N LEU A 81 -4.38 -10.72 4.15
CA LEU A 81 -3.46 -9.91 3.34
C LEU A 81 -3.68 -8.40 3.49
N ALA A 82 -4.71 -7.98 4.23
CA ALA A 82 -4.92 -6.57 4.51
C ALA A 82 -3.76 -6.03 5.36
N PRO A 83 -3.21 -4.83 5.05
CA PRO A 83 -2.26 -4.18 5.93
C PRO A 83 -2.87 -4.04 7.32
N ILE A 84 -2.07 -4.26 8.36
CA ILE A 84 -2.51 -4.05 9.74
C ILE A 84 -2.91 -2.57 9.83
N PRO A 85 -4.20 -2.26 10.01
CA PRO A 85 -4.59 -0.87 10.17
C PRO A 85 -3.83 -0.35 11.37
N ALA A 86 -3.30 0.86 11.27
CA ALA A 86 -2.90 1.57 12.47
C ALA A 86 -4.09 1.50 13.42
N LEU A 87 -3.94 0.84 14.57
CA LEU A 87 -4.82 1.08 15.70
C LEU A 87 -4.87 2.60 15.79
N GLN A 88 -6.01 3.20 15.47
CA GLN A 88 -6.16 4.62 15.62
C GLN A 88 -5.78 4.89 17.07
N ALA A 89 -4.68 5.62 17.29
CA ALA A 89 -4.52 6.28 18.58
C ALA A 89 -5.83 7.04 18.81
N PRO A 90 -6.42 6.97 20.02
CA PRO A 90 -7.68 7.64 20.28
C PRO A 90 -7.55 9.06 19.75
N THR A 91 -8.41 9.40 18.80
CA THR A 91 -8.48 10.76 18.29
C THR A 91 -8.90 11.59 19.48
N GLU A 92 -7.95 12.22 20.17
CA GLU A 92 -8.29 13.30 21.10
C GLU A 92 -9.07 14.30 20.26
N ALA A 93 -10.35 14.42 20.57
CA ALA A 93 -11.24 15.40 19.99
C ALA A 93 -10.62 16.76 20.24
N SER A 94 -9.95 17.32 19.23
CA SER A 94 -9.59 18.72 19.23
C SER A 94 -10.89 19.49 19.06
N HIS A 95 -11.52 19.76 20.20
CA HIS A 95 -12.62 20.69 20.33
C HIS A 95 -12.07 22.04 19.88
N VAL A 96 -12.49 22.48 18.69
CA VAL A 96 -12.37 23.88 18.31
C VAL A 96 -13.31 24.64 19.24
N SER A 97 -12.76 25.21 20.31
CA SER A 97 -13.47 26.22 21.07
C SER A 97 -13.68 27.44 20.16
N LEU A 98 -14.96 27.81 20.01
CA LEU A 98 -15.42 29.06 19.42
C LEU A 98 -14.89 30.28 20.19
#